data_AF-A0A800MFW7-F1
#
_entry.id   AF-A0A800MFW7-F1
#
_cell.length_a   1.000
_cell.length_b   1.000
_cell.length_c   1.000
_cell.angle_alpha   90.00
_cell.angle_beta   90.00
_cell.angle_gamma   90.00
#
_symmetry.space_group_name_H-M   'P 1'
#
loop_
_entity.id
_entity.type
_entity.pdbx_description
1 polymer ?
#
loop_
_entity_poly.entity_id
_entity_poly.type
_entity_poly.pdbx_seq_one_letter_code
_entity_poly.pdbx_strand_id
1 'polypeptide(L)'
;MRMGIDRNLLATNVANMDQLQRKIVGGLLVVLFHNPSRIQDQEWLLEQLTQVMILAEDFKSPEAVQAYLKAHVHDLLNTALRIFGCVGEDLAPRATEGITHQDAMLLALTYLDRPETSLDKPST
;
A
#
# COMPACT_ATOMS: atom_id res chain seq x y z
N MET A 1 19.32 -16.13 2.41
CA MET A 1 18.87 -15.29 3.54
C MET A 1 17.59 -14.59 3.08
N ARG A 2 16.40 -15.09 3.46
CA ARG A 2 15.15 -14.36 3.18
C ARG A 2 15.13 -13.17 4.13
N MET A 3 15.39 -11.97 3.62
CA MET A 3 15.10 -10.74 4.36
C MET A 3 13.58 -10.75 4.59
N GLY A 4 13.15 -11.15 5.78
CA GLY A 4 11.73 -11.12 6.14
C GLY A 4 11.22 -9.69 6.07
N ILE A 5 9.96 -9.50 5.69
CA ILE A 5 9.37 -8.17 5.64
C ILE A 5 9.36 -7.60 7.06
N ASP A 6 10.03 -6.47 7.27
CA ASP A 6 10.03 -5.80 8.57
C ASP A 6 8.65 -5.17 8.83
N ARG A 7 7.85 -5.87 9.64
CA ARG A 7 6.47 -5.50 9.98
C ARG A 7 6.39 -4.31 10.93
N ASN A 8 7.44 -4.04 11.70
CA ASN A 8 7.50 -2.87 12.58
C ASN A 8 7.75 -1.61 11.74
N LEU A 9 8.71 -1.68 10.82
CA LEU A 9 8.94 -0.60 9.85
C LEU A 9 7.70 -0.33 9.00
N LEU A 10 7.00 -1.39 8.56
CA LEU A 10 5.73 -1.24 7.84
C LEU A 10 4.67 -0.53 8.69
N ALA A 11 4.53 -0.90 9.96
CA ALA A 11 3.57 -0.27 10.86
C ALA A 11 3.87 1.23 11.05
N THR A 12 5.15 1.60 11.23
CA THR A 12 5.58 2.99 11.32
C THR A 12 5.29 3.75 10.03
N ASN A 13 5.57 3.17 8.87
CA ASN A 13 5.31 3.80 7.57
C ASN A 13 3.82 4.09 7.40
N VAL A 14 2.94 3.12 7.70
CA VAL A 14 1.49 3.31 7.60
C VAL A 14 0.98 4.33 8.62
N ALA A 15 1.51 4.32 9.86
CA ALA A 15 1.10 5.27 10.89
C ALA A 15 1.41 6.73 10.49
N ASN A 16 2.50 6.95 9.75
CA ASN A 16 2.89 8.27 9.24
C ASN A 16 2.15 8.69 7.95
N MET A 17 1.32 7.81 7.37
CA MET A 17 0.58 8.13 6.16
C MET A 17 -0.67 8.95 6.47
N ASP A 18 -0.85 10.01 5.69
CA ASP A 18 -2.09 10.78 5.66
C ASP A 18 -3.24 9.97 5.02
N GLN A 19 -4.46 10.53 5.08
CA GLN A 19 -5.65 9.87 4.53
C GLN A 19 -5.57 9.63 3.02
N LEU A 20 -4.95 10.53 2.26
CA LEU A 20 -4.82 10.41 0.80
C LEU A 20 -3.85 9.29 0.45
N GLN A 21 -2.70 9.23 1.11
CA GLN A 21 -1.69 8.19 0.93
C GLN A 21 -2.28 6.80 1.25
N ARG A 22 -3.05 6.67 2.33
CA ARG A 22 -3.74 5.40 2.65
C ARG A 22 -4.76 5.00 1.57
N LYS A 23 -5.50 5.96 1.00
CA LYS A 23 -6.41 5.69 -0.14
C LYS A 23 -5.66 5.23 -1.38
N ILE A 24 -4.56 5.90 -1.72
CA ILE A 24 -3.72 5.53 -2.88
C ILE A 24 -3.14 4.13 -2.69
N VAL A 25 -2.57 3.83 -1.53
CA VAL A 25 -2.03 2.49 -1.22
C VAL A 25 -3.13 1.44 -1.25
N GLY A 26 -4.31 1.73 -0.69
CA GLY A 26 -5.47 0.84 -0.75
C GLY A 26 -5.91 0.54 -2.18
N GLY A 27 -6.03 1.57 -3.02
CA GLY A 27 -6.35 1.42 -4.44
C GLY A 27 -5.30 0.60 -5.19
N LEU A 28 -4.02 0.83 -4.90
CA LEU A 28 -2.93 0.06 -5.51
C LEU A 28 -2.99 -1.41 -5.08
N LEU A 29 -3.26 -1.71 -3.82
CA LEU A 29 -3.43 -3.08 -3.33
C LEU A 29 -4.54 -3.84 -4.06
N VAL A 30 -5.67 -3.18 -4.35
CA VAL A 30 -6.74 -3.76 -5.18
C VAL A 30 -6.18 -4.21 -6.53
N VAL A 31 -5.42 -3.34 -7.21
CA VAL A 31 -4.83 -3.64 -8.52
C VAL A 31 -3.82 -4.78 -8.44
N LEU A 32 -2.95 -4.77 -7.43
CA LEU A 32 -1.91 -5.79 -7.24
C LEU A 32 -2.51 -7.18 -6.98
N PHE A 33 -3.57 -7.27 -6.16
CA PHE A 33 -4.24 -8.55 -5.91
C PHE A 33 -4.95 -9.10 -7.15
N HIS A 34 -5.46 -8.23 -8.04
CA HIS A 34 -6.04 -8.67 -9.31
C HIS A 34 -4.99 -9.10 -10.34
N ASN A 35 -3.77 -8.56 -10.28
CA ASN A 35 -2.71 -8.79 -11.26
C ASN A 35 -1.35 -9.16 -10.61
N PRO A 36 -1.28 -10.21 -9.77
CA PRO A 36 -0.09 -10.51 -8.97
C PRO A 36 1.12 -10.94 -9.83
N SER A 37 0.91 -11.41 -11.05
CA SER A 37 1.99 -11.77 -11.98
C SER A 37 2.74 -10.56 -12.54
N ARG A 38 2.14 -9.36 -12.49
CA ARG A 38 2.71 -8.14 -13.07
C ARG A 38 3.51 -7.30 -12.09
N ILE A 39 3.62 -7.69 -10.81
CA ILE A 39 4.32 -6.91 -9.79
C ILE A 39 5.82 -6.69 -10.07
N GLN A 40 6.42 -7.47 -10.98
CA GLN A 40 7.82 -7.33 -11.37
C GLN A 40 8.02 -6.31 -12.50
N ASP A 41 6.93 -5.92 -13.17
CA ASP A 41 6.92 -4.93 -14.25
C ASP A 41 6.86 -3.52 -13.66
N GLN A 42 8.03 -2.88 -13.59
CA GLN A 42 8.18 -1.56 -12.97
C GLN A 42 7.42 -0.47 -13.72
N GLU A 43 7.38 -0.55 -15.06
CA GLU A 43 6.66 0.41 -15.89
C GLU A 43 5.16 0.30 -15.62
N TRP A 44 4.63 -0.93 -15.62
CA TRP A 44 3.25 -1.18 -15.26
C TRP A 44 2.91 -0.69 -13.84
N LEU A 45 3.75 -0.93 -12.84
CA LEU A 45 3.51 -0.44 -11.47
C LEU A 45 3.38 1.08 -11.41
N LEU A 46 4.23 1.80 -12.13
CA LEU A 46 4.19 3.26 -12.20
C LEU A 46 2.93 3.76 -12.92
N GLU A 47 2.52 3.09 -14.00
CA GLU A 47 1.26 3.38 -14.68
C GLU A 47 0.06 3.18 -13.74
N GLN A 48 0.01 2.06 -13.02
CA GLN A 48 -1.09 1.78 -12.09
C GLN A 48 -1.13 2.77 -10.93
N LEU A 49 0.02 3.14 -10.36
CA LEU A 49 0.07 4.16 -9.33
C LEU A 49 -0.48 5.50 -9.84
N THR A 50 -0.08 5.90 -11.06
CA THR A 50 -0.56 7.14 -11.67
C THR A 50 -2.08 7.11 -11.87
N GLN A 51 -2.62 5.99 -12.37
CA GLN A 51 -4.07 5.80 -12.55
C GLN A 51 -4.82 5.86 -11.21
N VAL A 52 -4.33 5.16 -10.19
CA VAL A 52 -4.94 5.18 -8.85
C VAL A 52 -4.91 6.57 -8.25
N MET A 53 -3.82 7.33 -8.40
CA MET A 53 -3.74 8.71 -7.92
C MET A 53 -4.75 9.63 -8.59
N ILE A 54 -4.91 9.51 -9.91
CA ILE A 54 -5.93 10.26 -10.67
C ILE A 54 -7.34 9.95 -10.17
N LEU A 55 -7.59 8.73 -9.70
CA LEU A 55 -8.89 8.31 -9.16
C LEU A 55 -9.09 8.67 -7.68
N ALA A 56 -8.01 8.69 -6.89
CA ALA A 56 -8.07 8.91 -5.45
C ALA A 56 -8.35 10.37 -5.07
N GLU A 57 -8.07 11.33 -5.97
CA GLU A 57 -8.28 12.74 -5.71
C GLU A 57 -8.54 13.57 -6.98
N ASP A 58 -9.18 14.73 -6.80
CA ASP A 58 -9.42 15.75 -7.82
C ASP A 58 -8.14 16.59 -8.03
N PHE A 59 -7.03 15.93 -8.38
CA PHE A 59 -5.79 16.62 -8.72
C PHE A 59 -6.07 17.63 -9.82
N LYS A 60 -5.99 18.92 -9.48
CA LYS A 60 -6.45 20.03 -10.32
C LYS A 60 -5.67 20.20 -11.63
N SER A 61 -4.51 19.55 -11.77
CA SER A 61 -3.73 19.53 -13.00
C SER A 61 -2.75 18.34 -13.07
N PRO A 62 -2.31 17.94 -14.28
CA PRO A 62 -1.25 16.93 -14.47
C PRO A 62 0.06 17.28 -13.76
N GLU A 63 0.41 18.56 -13.64
CA GLU A 63 1.63 19.02 -12.97
C GLU A 63 1.59 18.74 -11.47
N ALA A 64 0.40 18.87 -10.84
CA ALA A 64 0.21 18.55 -9.44
C ALA A 64 0.39 17.04 -9.19
N VAL A 65 -0.13 16.19 -10.08
CA VAL A 65 0.09 14.73 -10.04
C VAL A 65 1.57 14.40 -10.15
N GLN A 66 2.28 15.00 -11.11
CA GLN A 66 3.72 14.76 -11.28
C GLN A 66 4.55 15.21 -10.08
N ALA A 67 4.23 16.38 -9.50
CA ALA A 67 4.92 16.88 -8.32
C ALA A 67 4.71 15.94 -7.12
N TYR A 68 3.47 15.49 -6.91
CA TYR A 68 3.15 14.55 -5.84
C TYR A 68 3.82 13.19 -6.05
N LEU A 69 3.77 12.64 -7.27
CA LEU A 69 4.47 11.40 -7.62
C LEU A 69 5.97 11.50 -7.31
N LYS A 70 6.64 12.57 -7.74
CA LYS A 70 8.06 12.76 -7.45
C LYS A 70 8.38 12.78 -5.95
N ALA A 71 7.48 13.33 -5.14
CA ALA A 71 7.67 13.41 -3.70
C ALA A 71 7.39 12.08 -2.97
N HIS A 72 6.45 11.27 -3.46
CA HIS A 72 5.87 10.16 -2.67
C HIS A 72 5.93 8.78 -3.35
N VAL A 73 6.33 8.68 -4.62
CA VAL A 73 6.29 7.41 -5.40
C VAL A 73 6.99 6.27 -4.69
N HIS A 74 8.16 6.52 -4.10
CA HIS A 74 8.95 5.49 -3.46
C HIS A 74 8.23 4.92 -2.22
N ASP A 75 7.70 5.81 -1.37
CA ASP A 75 7.04 5.42 -0.13
C ASP A 75 5.69 4.73 -0.40
N LEU A 76 4.93 5.21 -1.38
CA LEU A 76 3.65 4.63 -1.79
C LEU A 76 3.84 3.22 -2.36
N LEU A 77 4.73 3.05 -3.34
CA LEU A 77 4.99 1.74 -3.94
C LEU A 77 5.58 0.76 -2.94
N ASN A 78 6.58 1.18 -2.15
CA ASN A 78 7.21 0.30 -1.17
C ASN A 78 6.21 -0.16 -0.12
N THR A 79 5.34 0.74 0.36
CA THR A 79 4.34 0.38 1.37
C THR A 79 3.33 -0.58 0.79
N ALA A 80 2.81 -0.32 -0.41
CA ALA A 80 1.87 -1.22 -1.08
C ALA A 80 2.50 -2.61 -1.32
N LEU A 81 3.72 -2.68 -1.85
CA LEU A 81 4.42 -3.94 -2.10
C LEU A 81 4.75 -4.70 -0.81
N ARG A 82 5.10 -4.00 0.26
CA ARG A 82 5.31 -4.61 1.59
C ARG A 82 4.03 -5.18 2.16
N ILE A 83 2.91 -4.45 2.09
CA ILE A 83 1.60 -4.96 2.54
C ILE A 83 1.21 -6.18 1.69
N PHE A 84 1.36 -6.10 0.36
CA PHE A 84 1.10 -7.21 -0.54
C PHE A 84 1.92 -8.46 -0.17
N GLY A 85 3.21 -8.28 0.12
CA GLY A 85 4.09 -9.36 0.57
C GLY A 85 3.67 -9.94 1.94
N CYS A 86 3.35 -9.09 2.93
CA CYS A 86 2.86 -9.53 4.24
C CYS A 86 1.57 -10.34 4.12
N VAL A 87 0.63 -9.87 3.30
CA VAL A 87 -0.63 -10.58 3.03
C VAL A 87 -0.35 -11.93 2.38
N GLY A 88 0.60 -11.99 1.44
CA GLY A 88 1.05 -13.24 0.84
C GLY A 88 1.64 -14.23 1.87
N GLU A 89 2.51 -13.75 2.76
CA GLU A 89 3.07 -14.57 3.86
C GLU A 89 2.00 -15.09 4.80
N ASP A 90 1.03 -14.25 5.16
CA ASP A 90 -0.04 -14.57 6.11
C ASP A 90 -1.09 -15.52 5.52
N LEU A 91 -1.31 -15.45 4.20
CA LEU A 91 -2.23 -16.34 3.50
C LEU A 91 -1.56 -17.63 3.01
N ALA A 92 -0.23 -17.69 2.93
CA ALA A 92 0.50 -18.88 2.49
C ALA A 92 0.09 -20.18 3.21
N PRO A 93 -0.17 -20.20 4.54
CA PRO A 93 -0.66 -21.39 5.23
C PRO A 93 -2.00 -21.91 4.72
N ARG A 94 -2.83 -21.02 4.16
CA ARG A 94 -4.18 -21.31 3.62
C ARG A 94 -4.18 -21.56 2.11
N ALA A 95 -3.02 -21.62 1.45
CA ALA A 95 -2.93 -21.71 0.00
C ALA A 95 -3.65 -22.94 -0.58
N THR A 96 -3.74 -24.04 0.18
CA THR A 96 -4.43 -25.28 -0.22
C THR A 96 -5.95 -25.21 -0.08
N GLU A 97 -6.49 -24.24 0.64
CA GLU A 97 -7.93 -24.07 0.90
C GLU A 97 -8.63 -23.19 -0.15
N GLY A 98 -7.84 -22.57 -1.04
CA GLY A 98 -8.31 -21.54 -1.97
C GLY A 98 -8.33 -20.17 -1.30
N ILE A 99 -7.63 -19.21 -1.91
CA ILE A 99 -7.57 -17.83 -1.44
C ILE A 99 -8.35 -16.97 -2.42
N THR A 100 -9.30 -16.19 -1.92
CA THR A 100 -10.04 -15.23 -2.74
C THR A 100 -9.39 -13.84 -2.71
N HIS A 101 -9.70 -13.01 -3.70
CA HIS A 101 -9.33 -11.60 -3.69
C HIS A 101 -9.88 -10.86 -2.47
N GLN A 102 -11.07 -11.24 -2.00
CA GLN A 102 -11.71 -10.64 -0.82
C GLN A 102 -10.94 -10.97 0.47
N ASP A 103 -10.44 -12.20 0.62
CA ASP A 103 -9.59 -12.57 1.76
C ASP A 103 -8.32 -11.72 1.82
N ALA A 104 -7.66 -11.56 0.67
CA ALA A 104 -6.46 -10.75 0.55
C ALA A 104 -6.74 -9.27 0.87
N MET A 105 -7.86 -8.74 0.38
CA MET A 105 -8.21 -7.34 0.62
C MET A 105 -8.58 -7.09 2.08
N LEU A 106 -9.40 -7.95 2.71
CA LEU A 106 -9.75 -7.82 4.13
C LEU A 106 -8.51 -7.83 5.01
N LEU A 107 -7.55 -8.71 4.72
CA LEU A 107 -6.30 -8.76 5.47
C LEU A 107 -5.45 -7.51 5.25
N ALA A 108 -5.31 -7.05 4.00
CA ALA A 108 -4.60 -5.81 3.69
C ALA A 108 -5.19 -4.57 4.41
N LEU A 109 -6.51 -4.50 4.57
CA LEU A 109 -7.15 -3.41 5.32
C LEU A 109 -6.70 -3.39 6.78
N THR A 110 -6.43 -4.54 7.41
CA THR A 110 -5.90 -4.59 8.79
C THR A 110 -4.50 -3.98 8.92
N TYR A 111 -3.73 -3.94 7.83
CA TYR A 111 -2.45 -3.25 7.79
C TYR A 111 -2.62 -1.74 7.65
N LEU A 112 -3.63 -1.28 6.91
CA LEU A 112 -3.91 0.14 6.65
C LEU A 112 -4.68 0.84 7.79
N ASP A 113 -5.51 0.09 8.52
CA ASP A 113 -6.39 0.59 9.58
C ASP A 113 -5.68 0.74 10.94
N ARG A 114 -4.35 0.64 10.97
CA ARG A 114 -3.62 0.88 12.21
C ARG A 114 -3.76 2.35 12.61
N PRO A 115 -4.25 2.63 13.82
CA PRO A 115 -4.44 4.01 14.27
C PRO A 115 -3.09 4.72 14.27
N GLU A 116 -3.09 6.00 13.90
CA GLU A 116 -2.00 6.90 14.25
C GLU A 116 -1.74 6.66 15.74
N THR A 117 -0.54 6.19 16.10
CA THR A 117 -0.13 6.25 17.49
C THR A 117 -0.21 7.72 17.85
N SER A 118 -1.25 8.09 18.61
CA SER A 118 -1.39 9.37 19.27
C SER A 118 -0.05 9.66 19.91
N LEU A 119 0.73 10.52 19.26
CA LEU A 119 1.86 11.19 19.89
C LEU A 119 1.22 11.96 21.04
N ASP A 120 1.30 11.36 22.24
CA ASP A 120 1.05 12.04 23.49
C ASP A 120 1.77 13.38 23.42
N LYS A 121 0.98 14.45 23.24
CA LYS A 121 1.47 15.79 23.52
C LYS A 121 1.85 15.76 25.00
N PRO A 122 3.07 16.15 25.39
CA PRO A 122 3.39 16.28 26.80
C PRO A 122 2.41 17.31 27.37
N SER A 123 1.53 16.85 28.26
CA SER A 123 0.75 17.76 29.09
C SER A 123 1.75 18.44 30.00
N THR A 124 1.78 19.78 29.86
CA THR A 124 2.42 20.81 30.69
C THR A 124 2.77 20.40 32.11
#